data_AF-A0A1X3P3X0-F1
#
_entry.id   AF-A0A1X3P3X0-F1
#
_cell.length_a   1.000
_cell.length_b   1.000
_cell.length_c   1.000
_cell.angle_alpha   90.00
_cell.angle_beta   90.00
_cell.angle_gamma   90.00
#
_symmetry.space_group_name_H-M   'P 1'
#
loop_
_entity.id
_entity.type
_entity.pdbx_description
1 polymer ?
#
loop_
_entity_poly.entity_id
_entity_poly.type
_entity_poly.pdbx_seq_one_letter_code
_entity_poly.pdbx_strand_id
1 'polypeptide(L)' 'MVDEVLYTRAYDSEQARRQALQVWVNHYNYHRPHTSCGDQPPAALAPATINNVMPSYI' A
#
# COMPACT_ATOMS: atom_id res chain seq x y z
N MET A 1 11.51 -4.11 7.19
CA MET A 1 12.35 -2.93 6.82
C MET A 1 12.42 -2.88 5.30
N VAL A 2 12.32 -1.67 4.72
CA VAL A 2 12.53 -1.35 3.29
C VAL A 2 11.46 -1.84 2.31
N ASP A 3 10.31 -1.16 2.27
CA ASP A 3 9.47 -1.18 1.05
C ASP A 3 8.86 0.20 0.80
N GLU A 4 9.51 1.30 1.18
CA GLU A 4 9.06 2.61 0.69
C GLU A 4 9.56 2.76 -0.74
N VAL A 5 8.82 2.16 -1.67
CA VAL A 5 9.08 2.14 -3.12
C VAL A 5 9.44 3.52 -3.66
N LEU A 6 8.98 4.60 -3.01
CA LEU A 6 9.34 5.99 -3.35
C LEU A 6 10.79 6.39 -3.01
N TYR A 7 11.42 5.80 -1.99
CA TYR A 7 12.74 6.20 -1.49
C TYR A 7 13.80 5.11 -1.65
N THR A 8 13.41 3.87 -1.89
CA THR A 8 14.32 2.71 -1.88
C THR A 8 14.80 2.31 -3.27
N ARG A 9 14.25 2.92 -4.34
CA ARG A 9 14.53 2.55 -5.74
C ARG A 9 14.70 3.78 -6.63
N ALA A 10 15.74 3.76 -7.47
CA ALA A 10 15.88 4.69 -8.58
C ALA A 10 14.99 4.26 -9.76
N TYR A 11 14.34 5.22 -10.41
CA TYR A 11 13.47 5.00 -11.57
C TYR A 11 14.05 5.64 -12.81
N ASP A 12 14.08 4.89 -13.90
CA ASP A 12 14.59 5.37 -15.19
C ASP A 12 13.66 6.41 -15.84
N SER A 13 12.41 6.49 -15.40
CA SER A 13 11.47 7.51 -15.82
C SER A 13 10.39 7.78 -14.78
N GLU A 14 9.80 8.96 -14.87
CA GLU A 14 8.65 9.35 -14.06
C GLU A 14 7.42 8.44 -14.32
N GLN A 15 7.28 7.90 -15.53
CA GLN A 15 6.20 6.97 -15.84
C GLN A 15 6.39 5.61 -15.15
N ALA A 16 7.62 5.08 -15.12
CA ALA A 16 7.95 3.89 -14.36
C ALA A 16 7.72 4.10 -12.85
N ARG A 17 8.07 5.29 -12.33
CA ARG A 17 7.80 5.66 -10.94
C ARG A 17 6.30 5.67 -10.64
N ARG A 18 5.47 6.24 -11.52
CA ARG A 18 4.01 6.27 -11.35
C ARG A 18 3.38 4.88 -11.34
N GLN A 19 3.84 3.97 -12.20
CA GLN A 19 3.36 2.59 -12.23
C GLN A 19 3.73 1.85 -10.94
N ALA A 20 4.98 1.96 -10.49
CA ALA A 20 5.42 1.39 -9.22
C ALA A 20 4.65 1.97 -8.02
N LEU A 21 4.35 3.28 -8.06
CA LEU A 21 3.57 3.95 -7.02
C LEU A 21 2.13 3.42 -6.93
N GLN A 22 1.48 3.15 -8.07
CA GLN A 22 0.12 2.58 -8.06
C GLN A 22 0.07 1.21 -7.37
N VAL A 23 1.05 0.35 -7.65
CA VAL A 23 1.16 -0.97 -6.99
C VAL A 23 1.44 -0.79 -5.51
N TRP A 24 2.34 0.12 -5.16
CA TRP A 24 2.72 0.37 -3.77
C TRP A 24 1.57 0.93 -2.92
N VAL A 25 0.78 1.87 -3.45
CA VAL A 25 -0.39 2.43 -2.74
C VAL A 25 -1.40 1.33 -2.41
N ASN A 26 -1.62 0.37 -3.31
CA ASN A 26 -2.48 -0.77 -3.03
C ASN A 26 -1.91 -1.65 -1.91
N HIS A 27 -0.61 -1.96 -1.97
CA HIS A 27 0.06 -2.71 -0.90
C HIS A 27 -0.03 -1.99 0.45
N TYR A 28 0.28 -0.70 0.49
CA TYR A 28 0.22 0.13 1.69
C TYR A 28 -1.18 0.15 2.30
N ASN A 29 -2.21 0.39 1.48
CA ASN A 29 -3.57 0.57 1.99
C ASN A 29 -4.25 -0.75 2.39
N TYR A 30 -3.97 -1.86 1.70
CA TYR A 30 -4.76 -3.09 1.83
C TYR A 30 -4.00 -4.29 2.37
N HIS A 31 -2.67 -4.27 2.37
CA HIS A 31 -1.87 -5.45 2.70
C HIS A 31 -0.81 -5.21 3.78
N ARG A 32 -0.31 -3.98 3.92
CA ARG A 32 0.73 -3.67 4.89
C ARG A 32 0.13 -3.56 6.29
N PRO A 33 0.60 -4.32 7.30
CA PRO A 33 0.14 -4.16 8.66
C PRO A 33 0.72 -2.87 9.29
N HIS A 34 -0.11 -2.15 10.03
CA HIS A 34 0.29 -0.96 10.77
C HIS A 34 0.04 -1.15 12.26
N THR A 35 1.06 -0.94 13.09
CA THR A 35 0.95 -1.03 14.56
C THR A 35 -0.05 -0.01 15.12
N SER A 36 -0.14 1.17 14.51
CA SER A 36 -1.17 2.18 14.83
C SER A 36 -2.59 1.73 14.50
N CYS A 37 -2.75 0.66 13.71
CA CYS A 37 -4.01 0.06 13.31
C CYS A 37 -4.23 -1.33 13.93
N GLY A 38 -3.51 -1.66 15.01
CA GLY A 38 -3.64 -2.99 15.65
C GLY A 38 -3.13 -4.13 14.77
N ASP A 39 -2.04 -3.88 14.04
CA ASP A 39 -1.43 -4.80 13.06
C ASP A 39 -2.31 -5.12 11.84
N GLN A 40 -3.39 -4.37 11.65
CA GLN A 40 -4.21 -4.40 10.44
C GLN A 40 -3.77 -3.36 9.42
N PRO A 41 -4.12 -3.52 8.14
CA PRO A 41 -3.87 -2.51 7.13
C PRO A 41 -4.76 -1.27 7.32
N PRO A 42 -4.36 -0.08 6.80
CA PRO A 42 -5.08 1.17 7.02
C PRO A 42 -6.54 1.12 6.54
N ALA A 43 -6.83 0.40 5.46
CA ALA A 43 -8.18 0.24 4.96
C ALA A 43 -9.13 -0.47 5.95
N ALA A 44 -8.62 -1.24 6.91
CA ALA A 44 -9.45 -1.87 7.96
C ALA A 44 -10.07 -0.84 8.91
N LEU A 45 -9.47 0.36 9.03
CA LEU A 45 -9.99 1.46 9.84
C LEU A 45 -10.86 2.45 9.04
N ALA A 46 -10.97 2.28 7.72
CA ALA A 46 -11.73 3.20 6.87
C ALA A 46 -13.24 2.91 6.97
N PRO A 47 -14.09 3.93 7.22
CA PRO A 47 -15.54 3.76 7.39
C PRO A 47 -16.29 3.35 6.09
N ALA A 48 -15.62 3.38 4.94
CA ALA A 48 -16.15 2.92 3.67
C ALA A 48 -15.11 2.06 2.95
N THR A 49 -15.43 0.77 2.76
CA THR A 49 -14.64 -0.13 1.91
C THR A 49 -14.89 0.21 0.43
N ILE A 50 -14.24 1.26 -0.05
CA ILE A 50 -14.29 1.66 -1.46
C ILE A 50 -13.11 1.00 -2.18
N ASN A 51 -13.23 -0.30 -2.47
CA ASN A 51 -12.53 -0.99 -3.56
C ASN A 51 -12.91 -2.48 -3.59
N ASN A 52 -12.96 -3.05 -4.80
CA ASN A 52 -13.24 -4.47 -5.05
C ASN A 52 -12.01 -5.39 -4.79
N VAL A 53 -11.05 -4.91 -4.00
CA VAL A 53 -9.83 -5.64 -3.65
C VAL A 53 -10.15 -6.45 -2.40
N MET A 54 -10.09 -7.78 -2.52
CA MET A 54 -10.28 -8.67 -1.37
C MET A 54 -9.17 -8.41 -0.35
N PRO A 55 -9.49 -8.02 0.90
CA PRO A 55 -8.50 -7.96 1.96
C PRO A 55 -7.96 -9.36 2.23
N SER A 56 -6.64 -9.47 2.42
CA SER A 56 -5.95 -10.74 2.67
C SER A 56 -5.89 -11.14 4.15
N TYR A 57 -6.61 -10.44 5.03
CA TYR A 57 -6.64 -10.72 6.46
C TYR A 57 -7.91 -11.51 6.84
N ILE A 58 -7.73 -12.50 7.71
CA ILE A 58 -8.76 -13.38 8.30
C ILE A 58 -9.14 -12.85 9.68
#